data_AF-Q2RTW8-F1
#
_entry.id   AF-Q2RTW8-F1
#
_cell.length_a   1.000
_cell.length_b   1.000
_cell.length_c   1.000
_cell.angle_alpha   90.00
_cell.angle_beta   90.00
_cell.angle_gamma   90.00
#
_symmetry.space_group_name_H-M   'P 1'
#
loop_
_entity.id
_entity.type
_entity.pdbx_description
1 polymer ?
#
loop_
_entity_poly.entity_id
_entity_poly.type
_entity_poly.pdbx_seq_one_letter_code
_entity_poly.pdbx_strand_id
1 'polypeptide(L)'
;MTTVKKRIMSLPPLSKALAGVTLVLGLGILGASPALALGLDQARSAGQVCEGADGLLKAVTPTPEVKALVDSTNSQRLRLYQEAARKEGVTLLEMQAVSGVKLRERHGSCR
;
A
#
# COMPACT_ATOMS: atom_id res chain seq x y z
N MET A 1 -25.04 10.87 41.47
CA MET A 1 -23.68 11.26 41.05
C MET A 1 -23.29 10.43 39.84
N THR A 2 -23.07 11.13 38.72
CA THR A 2 -22.31 10.79 37.49
C THR A 2 -22.65 9.52 36.69
N THR A 3 -23.45 9.75 35.64
CA THR A 3 -23.43 9.18 34.29
C THR A 3 -22.02 8.93 33.72
N VAL A 4 -21.75 7.72 33.22
CA VAL A 4 -20.74 7.50 32.16
C VAL A 4 -21.36 6.60 31.09
N LYS A 5 -21.86 7.24 30.03
CA LYS A 5 -22.44 6.62 28.84
C LYS A 5 -21.28 6.00 28.04
N LYS A 6 -21.06 4.70 28.19
CA LYS A 6 -20.10 3.92 27.39
C LYS A 6 -20.57 3.96 25.93
N ARG A 7 -20.05 4.89 25.13
CA ARG A 7 -20.16 4.85 23.66
C ARG A 7 -19.32 3.66 23.19
N ILE A 8 -19.95 2.50 23.17
CA ILE A 8 -19.47 1.32 22.46
C ILE A 8 -19.51 1.73 20.99
N MET A 9 -18.34 1.97 20.41
CA MET A 9 -18.19 2.17 18.97
C MET A 9 -18.50 0.82 18.32
N SER A 10 -19.76 0.60 17.95
CA SER A 10 -20.18 -0.55 17.14
C SER A 10 -19.55 -0.41 15.76
N LEU A 11 -18.45 -1.12 15.53
CA LEU A 11 -17.98 -1.42 14.19
C LEU A 11 -19.08 -2.25 13.48
N PRO A 12 -19.46 -1.91 12.24
CA PRO A 12 -20.40 -2.75 11.49
C PRO A 12 -19.80 -4.15 11.28
N PRO A 13 -20.62 -5.21 11.30
CA PRO A 13 -20.14 -6.56 11.03
C PRO A 13 -19.59 -6.62 9.60
N LEU A 14 -18.40 -7.21 9.48
CA LEU A 14 -17.68 -7.47 8.23
C LEU A 14 -18.42 -8.54 7.42
N SER A 15 -19.60 -8.20 6.91
CA SER A 15 -20.40 -9.06 6.06
C SER A 15 -19.99 -8.88 4.61
N LYS A 16 -19.17 -9.84 4.15
CA LYS A 16 -19.14 -10.38 2.79
C LYS A 16 -18.96 -9.36 1.64
N ALA A 17 -17.72 -9.19 1.23
CA ALA A 17 -17.40 -8.89 -0.17
C ALA A 17 -16.16 -9.71 -0.57
N LEU A 18 -16.35 -11.02 -0.69
CA LEU A 18 -15.41 -11.88 -1.41
C LEU A 18 -15.72 -11.73 -2.90
N ALA A 19 -15.25 -10.63 -3.50
CA ALA A 19 -15.21 -10.48 -4.96
C ALA A 19 -13.74 -10.51 -5.36
N GLY A 20 -13.29 -11.71 -5.76
CA GLY A 20 -11.96 -11.90 -6.31
C GLY A 20 -11.80 -11.06 -7.57
N VAL A 21 -10.95 -10.04 -7.50
CA VAL A 21 -10.45 -9.34 -8.68
C VAL A 21 -8.98 -9.71 -8.81
N THR A 22 -8.71 -10.69 -9.67
CA THR A 22 -7.36 -11.02 -10.13
C THR A 22 -6.87 -9.85 -10.97
N LEU A 23 -6.13 -8.93 -10.35
CA LEU A 23 -5.47 -7.84 -11.05
C LEU A 23 -4.24 -8.40 -11.78
N VAL A 24 -4.45 -8.92 -13.00
CA VAL A 24 -3.36 -9.25 -13.92
C VAL A 24 -2.87 -7.93 -14.52
N LEU A 25 -1.88 -7.30 -13.88
CA LEU A 25 -1.17 -6.16 -14.44
C LEU A 25 0.02 -6.69 -15.25
N GLY A 26 -0.27 -7.26 -16.42
CA GLY A 26 0.73 -7.63 -17.42
C GLY A 26 0.68 -6.63 -18.57
N LEU A 27 1.59 -5.65 -18.59
CA LEU A 27 1.87 -4.88 -19.78
C LEU A 27 3.39 -4.69 -19.89
N GLY A 28 4.01 -5.49 -20.74
CA GLY A 28 5.39 -5.33 -21.14
C GLY A 28 5.54 -4.04 -21.94
N ILE A 29 6.52 -3.23 -21.56
CA ILE A 29 7.02 -2.11 -22.35
C ILE A 29 8.46 -2.47 -22.72
N LEU A 30 8.68 -2.75 -24.00
CA LEU A 30 10.02 -2.80 -24.59
C LEU A 30 10.58 -1.38 -24.67
N GLY A 31 11.83 -1.21 -24.23
CA GLY A 31 12.72 -0.16 -24.71
C GLY A 31 12.75 1.14 -23.91
N ALA A 32 13.59 1.19 -22.87
CA ALA A 32 14.34 2.39 -22.48
C ALA A 32 15.63 1.94 -21.77
N SER A 33 16.74 2.64 -22.05
CA SER A 33 18.09 2.42 -21.55
C SER A 33 18.17 1.95 -20.09
N PRO A 34 19.12 1.09 -19.69
CA PRO A 34 19.32 0.75 -18.28
C PRO A 34 19.99 1.95 -17.59
N ALA A 35 19.23 3.01 -17.31
CA ALA A 35 19.38 3.61 -16.01
C ALA A 35 19.12 2.46 -15.03
N LEU A 36 20.10 2.11 -14.20
CA LEU A 36 19.90 1.21 -13.08
C LEU A 36 18.98 1.91 -12.08
N ALA A 37 17.73 2.14 -12.48
CA ALA A 37 16.66 2.49 -11.58
C ALA A 37 16.58 1.33 -10.61
N LEU A 38 16.89 1.61 -9.35
CA LEU A 38 16.74 0.64 -8.27
C LEU A 38 15.33 0.06 -8.39
N GLY A 39 15.25 -1.22 -8.75
CA GLY A 39 13.97 -1.89 -8.89
C GLY A 39 13.33 -2.02 -7.51
N LEU A 40 12.02 -1.84 -7.40
CA LEU A 40 11.33 -1.95 -6.12
C LEU A 40 11.57 -3.30 -5.44
N ASP A 41 11.55 -4.41 -6.20
CA ASP A 41 11.83 -5.74 -5.66
C ASP A 41 13.27 -5.91 -5.21
N GLN A 42 14.22 -5.28 -5.89
CA GLN A 42 15.61 -5.24 -5.48
C GLN A 42 15.77 -4.45 -4.17
N ALA A 43 15.14 -3.28 -4.07
CA ALA A 43 15.17 -2.46 -2.85
C ALA A 43 14.57 -3.19 -1.64
N ARG A 44 13.46 -3.92 -1.85
CA ARG A 44 12.87 -4.77 -0.80
C ARG A 44 13.82 -5.89 -0.39
N SER A 45 14.37 -6.61 -1.36
CA SER A 45 15.29 -7.74 -1.11
C SER A 45 16.59 -7.31 -0.44
N ALA A 46 17.07 -6.10 -0.75
CA ALA A 46 18.21 -5.47 -0.12
C ALA A 46 17.91 -4.86 1.26
N GLY A 47 16.65 -4.93 1.73
CA GLY A 47 16.23 -4.35 3.00
C GLY A 47 16.29 -2.83 3.05
N GLN A 48 16.29 -2.16 1.89
CA GLN A 48 16.36 -0.70 1.79
C GLN A 48 14.98 -0.04 1.95
N VAL A 49 13.91 -0.78 1.66
CA VAL A 49 12.52 -0.36 1.84
C VAL A 49 11.68 -1.46 2.46
N CYS A 50 10.56 -1.09 3.07
CA CYS A 50 9.59 -2.03 3.64
C CYS A 50 8.15 -1.55 3.43
N GLU A 51 7.18 -2.47 3.51
CA GLU A 51 5.75 -2.16 3.36
C GLU A 51 5.13 -1.67 4.68
N GLY A 52 4.45 -0.52 4.62
CA GLY A 52 3.68 0.06 5.69
C GLY A 52 2.27 -0.53 5.82
N ALA A 53 1.66 -0.35 7.00
CA ALA A 53 0.29 -0.79 7.27
C ALA A 53 -0.77 -0.02 6.44
N ASP A 54 -0.39 1.11 5.87
CA ASP A 54 -1.17 1.98 4.98
C ASP A 54 -0.95 1.66 3.49
N GLY A 55 -0.22 0.59 3.18
CA GLY A 55 0.09 0.19 1.81
C GLY A 55 1.12 1.09 1.13
N LEU A 56 1.82 1.95 1.86
CA LEU A 56 2.92 2.77 1.33
C LEU A 56 4.28 2.20 1.73
N LEU A 57 5.30 2.51 0.94
CA LEU A 57 6.67 2.16 1.26
C LEU A 57 7.22 3.11 2.32
N LYS A 58 8.08 2.55 3.18
CA LYS A 58 8.98 3.30 4.06
C LYS A 58 10.42 3.02 3.66
N ALA A 59 11.27 4.05 3.66
CA ALA A 59 12.71 3.88 3.53
C ALA A 59 13.28 3.33 4.84
N VAL A 60 13.96 2.19 4.77
CA VAL A 60 14.73 1.62 5.88
C VAL A 60 16.15 2.17 5.86
N THR A 61 16.75 2.21 4.67
CA THR A 61 18.08 2.79 4.43
C THR A 61 17.94 3.99 3.49
N PRO A 62 17.74 5.21 4.02
CA PRO A 62 17.41 6.37 3.21
C PRO A 62 18.66 6.91 2.48
N THR A 63 18.85 6.48 1.23
CA THR A 63 19.71 7.16 0.25
C THR A 63 18.86 8.05 -0.67
N PRO A 64 19.46 9.00 -1.42
CA PRO A 64 18.72 9.78 -2.41
C PRO A 64 17.94 8.92 -3.42
N GLU A 65 18.53 7.81 -3.86
CA GLU A 65 17.93 6.87 -4.81
C GLU A 65 16.76 6.12 -4.17
N VAL A 66 16.91 5.63 -2.94
CA VAL A 66 15.83 4.97 -2.20
C VAL A 66 14.69 5.94 -1.93
N LYS A 67 15.00 7.20 -1.59
CA LYS A 67 13.99 8.23 -1.37
C LYS A 67 13.21 8.52 -2.65
N ALA A 68 13.88 8.68 -3.79
CA ALA A 68 13.23 8.88 -5.08
C ALA A 68 12.33 7.70 -5.47
N LEU A 69 12.78 6.46 -5.20
CA LEU A 69 11.98 5.25 -5.41
C LEU A 69 10.73 5.23 -4.52
N VAL A 70 10.88 5.54 -3.22
CA VAL A 70 9.76 5.60 -2.26
C VAL A 70 8.75 6.68 -2.68
N ASP A 71 9.22 7.89 -2.98
CA ASP A 71 8.36 9.03 -3.33
C ASP A 71 7.59 8.74 -4.63
N SER A 72 8.26 8.25 -5.67
CA SER A 72 7.62 7.89 -6.95
C SER A 72 6.59 6.77 -6.79
N THR A 73 6.94 5.68 -6.10
CA THR A 73 6.03 4.55 -5.86
C THR A 73 4.83 4.96 -5.02
N ASN A 74 5.05 5.70 -3.93
CA ASN A 74 3.96 6.13 -3.05
C ASN A 74 3.01 7.09 -3.76
N SER A 75 3.53 7.98 -4.61
CA SER A 75 2.69 8.85 -5.43
C SER A 75 1.78 8.06 -6.37
N GLN A 76 2.29 6.98 -6.99
CA GLN A 76 1.53 6.11 -7.88
C GLN A 76 0.47 5.32 -7.11
N ARG A 77 0.85 4.72 -5.99
CA ARG A 77 -0.06 3.97 -5.12
C ARG A 77 -1.20 4.84 -4.60
N LEU A 78 -0.91 6.06 -4.15
CA LEU A 78 -1.95 6.98 -3.66
C LEU A 78 -2.97 7.34 -4.74
N ARG A 79 -2.54 7.60 -5.98
CA ARG A 79 -3.48 7.82 -7.10
C ARG A 79 -4.37 6.60 -7.34
N LEU A 80 -3.78 5.41 -7.40
CA LEU A 80 -4.51 4.16 -7.59
C LEU A 80 -5.48 3.86 -6.43
N TYR A 81 -5.07 4.11 -5.19
CA TYR A 81 -5.92 3.93 -4.02
C TYR A 81 -7.07 4.91 -3.99
N GLN A 82 -6.85 6.17 -4.38
CA GLN A 82 -7.92 7.15 -4.52
C GLN A 82 -8.93 6.71 -5.59
N GLU A 83 -8.47 6.26 -6.75
CA GLU A 83 -9.33 5.75 -7.83
C GLU A 83 -10.14 4.53 -7.39
N ALA A 84 -9.48 3.56 -6.76
CA ALA A 84 -10.13 2.36 -6.25
C ALA A 84 -11.12 2.69 -5.13
N ALA A 85 -10.76 3.56 -4.18
CA ALA A 85 -11.63 3.97 -3.09
C ALA A 85 -12.93 4.60 -3.61
N ARG A 86 -12.83 5.52 -4.60
CA ARG A 86 -14.00 6.11 -5.25
C ARG A 86 -14.87 5.07 -5.94
N LYS A 87 -14.24 4.11 -6.64
CA LYS A 87 -14.95 3.06 -7.38
C LYS A 87 -15.72 2.12 -6.44
N GLU A 88 -15.11 1.74 -5.32
CA GLU A 88 -15.69 0.80 -4.36
C GLU A 88 -16.57 1.48 -3.29
N GLY A 89 -16.64 2.81 -3.28
CA GLY A 89 -17.45 3.57 -2.32
C GLY A 89 -16.91 3.55 -0.89
N VAL A 90 -15.59 3.39 -0.72
CA VAL A 90 -14.91 3.37 0.58
C VAL A 90 -13.99 4.59 0.73
N THR A 91 -13.52 4.85 1.95
CA THR A 91 -12.53 5.91 2.19
C THR A 91 -11.15 5.51 1.66
N LEU A 92 -10.30 6.51 1.36
CA LEU A 92 -8.89 6.28 1.03
C LEU A 92 -8.17 5.50 2.14
N LEU A 93 -8.47 5.82 3.40
CA LEU A 93 -7.86 5.18 4.56
C LEU A 93 -8.19 3.67 4.62
N GLU A 94 -9.44 3.29 4.35
CA GLU A 94 -9.85 1.88 4.30
C GLU A 94 -9.16 1.14 3.14
N MET A 95 -9.09 1.76 1.96
CA MET A 95 -8.40 1.18 0.81
C MET A 95 -6.90 1.00 1.08
N GLN A 96 -6.27 1.98 1.73
CA GLN A 96 -4.87 1.92 2.17
C GLN A 96 -4.64 0.80 3.18
N ALA A 97 -5.51 0.66 4.18
CA ALA A 97 -5.39 -0.40 5.19
C ALA A 97 -5.48 -1.79 4.58
N VAL A 98 -6.48 -2.03 3.70
CA VAL A 98 -6.63 -3.31 2.99
C VAL A 98 -5.42 -3.58 2.10
N SER A 99 -4.91 -2.56 1.41
CA SER A 99 -3.73 -2.68 0.55
C SER A 99 -2.47 -2.98 1.36
N GLY A 100 -2.31 -2.34 2.51
CA GLY A 100 -1.21 -2.58 3.44
C GLY A 100 -1.15 -4.00 3.95
N VAL A 101 -2.30 -4.59 4.33
CA VAL A 101 -2.37 -6.02 4.71
C VAL A 101 -1.85 -6.90 3.56
N LYS A 102 -2.41 -6.75 2.36
CA LYS A 102 -2.04 -7.57 1.19
C LYS A 102 -0.57 -7.44 0.80
N LEU A 103 -0.04 -6.21 0.83
CA LEU A 103 1.36 -5.95 0.49
C LEU A 103 2.31 -6.54 1.54
N ARG A 104 1.97 -6.44 2.83
CA ARG A 104 2.75 -7.02 3.92
C ARG A 104 2.72 -8.54 3.92
N GLU A 105 1.60 -9.15 3.55
CA GLU A 105 1.50 -10.61 3.36
C GLU A 105 2.42 -11.08 2.22
N ARG A 106 2.50 -10.31 1.13
CA ARG A 106 3.28 -10.66 -0.06
C ARG A 106 4.78 -10.39 0.09
N HIS A 107 5.13 -9.28 0.72
CA HIS A 107 6.50 -8.74 0.72
C HIS A 107 7.12 -8.56 2.10
N GLY A 108 6.40 -8.88 3.17
CA GLY A 108 6.81 -8.61 4.55
C GLY A 108 6.52 -7.18 4.99
N SER A 109 6.52 -6.95 6.31
CA SER A 109 6.32 -5.63 6.90
C SER A 109 7.62 -4.97 7.30
N CYS A 110 7.58 -3.65 7.50
CA CYS A 110 8.59 -3.00 8.33
C CYS A 110 8.66 -3.72 9.68
N ARG A 111 9.88 -4.11 10.08
CA ARG A 111 10.16 -4.64 11.42
C ARG A 111 10.32 -3.49 12.40
#